data_AF-A0A246FG28-F1
#
_entry.id   AF-A0A246FG28-F1
#
_cell.length_a   1.000
_cell.length_b   1.000
_cell.length_c   1.000
_cell.angle_alpha   90.00
_cell.angle_beta   90.00
_cell.angle_gamma   90.00
#
_symmetry.space_group_name_H-M   'P 1'
#
loop_
_entity.id
_entity.type
_entity.pdbx_description
1 polymer ?
#
loop_
_entity_poly.entity_id
_entity_poly.type
_entity_poly.pdbx_seq_one_letter_code
_entity_poly.pdbx_strand_id
1 'polypeptide(L)'
;MLLQLLFRGRSTYLSQKNQWAWAKRRLDVLMRRAGGVAQSGSPFSMLNRLLACLLALLPLAAQGQTAAGRVVSQTTGAPVPDATVRLEGQPAGTRTDEDGRFRLPVSGAAPDAPLRISHLGYEARTVPLSQLGPPVGLAEVAYQIGEVSVTYERLRTLLLREWKIDPGSVIAVTDNYIAHVRETDTLQAAKLLQRTSGLRAAFASARLVFLPNGTVKTKWMLFSARSQWELDEAQRTLHLVGPKGAAGTMTVVELTANRLVVSSTTNPERQNEVYIPAN
;
A
#
# COMPACT_ATOMS: atom_id res chain seq x y z
N MET A 1 39.14 31.04 40.08
CA MET A 1 39.97 31.13 38.87
C MET A 1 39.51 29.99 37.97
N LEU A 2 38.82 30.34 36.87
CA LEU A 2 38.69 29.61 35.58
C LEU A 2 38.31 28.11 35.60
N LEU A 3 37.49 27.55 34.72
CA LEU A 3 36.65 27.96 33.59
C LEU A 3 36.13 26.59 33.09
N GLN A 4 34.81 26.44 32.84
CA GLN A 4 34.26 25.80 31.62
C GLN A 4 34.61 24.32 31.29
N LEU A 5 33.78 23.48 30.64
CA LEU A 5 32.49 23.59 29.96
C LEU A 5 32.07 22.13 29.60
N LEU A 6 30.75 21.86 29.64
CA LEU A 6 29.97 21.09 28.65
C LEU A 6 30.18 19.56 28.53
N PHE A 7 29.19 18.73 28.18
CA PHE A 7 27.77 18.90 27.85
C PHE A 7 27.13 17.53 28.16
N ARG A 8 26.06 17.46 28.95
CA ARG A 8 25.11 16.33 28.89
C ARG A 8 23.70 16.89 29.08
N GLY A 9 23.06 17.20 27.96
CA GLY A 9 21.69 17.68 27.92
C GLY A 9 20.70 16.52 27.81
N ARG A 10 19.68 16.50 28.68
CA ARG A 10 18.24 16.43 28.34
C ARG A 10 17.40 16.23 29.60
N SER A 11 16.13 16.66 29.49
CA SER A 11 15.04 16.65 30.48
C SER A 11 15.07 17.88 31.40
N THR A 12 14.48 19.04 31.08
CA THR A 12 13.11 19.36 30.62
C THR A 12 12.01 18.54 31.29
N TYR A 13 11.74 18.81 32.57
CA TYR A 13 10.40 18.67 33.18
C TYR A 13 10.46 19.34 34.55
N LEU A 14 9.85 20.54 34.68
CA LEU A 14 9.46 21.29 35.89
C LEU A 14 9.54 22.82 35.70
N SER A 15 9.28 23.32 34.50
CA SER A 15 9.02 24.75 34.23
C SER A 15 7.63 24.91 33.62
N GLN A 16 6.60 24.78 34.44
CA GLN A 16 5.26 25.30 34.10
C GLN A 16 4.58 25.95 35.31
N LYS A 17 4.75 25.41 36.53
CA LYS A 17 4.04 25.94 37.71
C LYS A 17 4.47 27.36 38.14
N ASN A 18 5.71 27.76 37.84
CA ASN A 18 6.22 29.09 38.19
C ASN A 18 6.07 30.16 37.09
N GLN A 19 5.68 29.80 35.86
CA GLN A 19 5.40 30.77 34.79
C GLN A 19 4.04 31.45 34.96
N TRP A 20 3.06 30.74 35.53
CA TRP A 20 1.72 31.30 35.85
C TRP A 20 1.74 32.30 37.00
N ALA A 21 2.66 32.16 37.96
CA ALA A 21 2.79 33.10 39.07
C ALA A 21 3.39 34.45 38.64
N TRP A 22 4.34 34.43 37.68
CA TRP A 22 4.90 35.64 37.08
C TRP A 22 3.87 36.36 36.19
N ALA A 23 3.09 35.61 35.41
CA ALA A 23 2.01 36.17 34.59
C ALA A 23 0.89 36.81 35.45
N LYS A 24 0.46 36.16 36.54
CA LYS A 24 -0.56 36.72 37.45
C LYS A 24 -0.10 38.00 38.13
N ARG A 25 1.15 38.08 38.61
CA ARG A 25 1.67 39.31 39.24
C ARG A 25 1.82 40.47 38.25
N ARG A 26 2.16 40.18 36.99
CA ARG A 26 2.26 41.20 35.94
C ARG A 26 0.87 41.69 35.49
N LEU A 27 -0.13 40.81 35.47
CA LEU A 27 -1.52 41.17 35.18
C LEU A 27 -2.14 42.01 36.31
N ASP A 28 -1.85 41.69 37.58
CA ASP A 28 -2.34 42.45 38.74
C ASP A 28 -1.82 43.90 38.78
N VAL A 29 -0.58 44.12 38.34
CA VAL A 29 0.01 45.47 38.24
C VAL A 29 -0.58 46.27 37.08
N LEU A 30 -0.93 45.60 35.98
CA LEU A 30 -1.66 46.23 34.86
C LEU A 30 -3.12 46.53 35.23
N MET A 31 -3.78 45.65 35.99
CA MET A 31 -5.17 45.82 36.45
C MET A 31 -5.29 46.91 37.53
N ARG A 32 -4.29 47.09 38.40
CA ARG A 32 -4.30 48.16 39.41
C ARG A 32 -4.00 49.55 38.84
N ARG A 33 -3.39 49.67 37.65
CA ARG A 33 -3.27 50.93 36.91
C ARG A 33 -4.49 51.25 36.03
N ALA A 34 -5.44 50.33 35.88
CA ALA A 34 -6.72 50.58 35.23
C ALA A 34 -7.83 51.03 36.21
N GLY A 35 -7.55 51.05 37.52
CA GLY A 35 -8.47 51.45 38.59
C GLY A 35 -8.53 52.97 38.86
N GLY A 36 -8.50 53.77 37.80
CA GLY A 36 -8.46 55.23 37.91
C GLY A 36 -8.89 55.94 36.64
N VAL A 37 -9.97 55.49 36.01
CA VAL A 37 -10.67 56.30 34.99
C VAL A 37 -12.02 56.66 35.57
N ALA A 38 -12.11 57.93 35.94
CA ALA A 38 -13.32 58.62 36.33
C ALA A 38 -14.48 58.26 35.41
N GLN A 39 -15.67 58.15 36.00
CA GLN A 39 -16.93 58.20 35.29
C GLN A 39 -17.01 59.55 34.56
N SER A 40 -16.56 59.57 33.32
CA SER A 40 -16.81 60.61 32.35
C SER A 40 -17.12 59.88 31.06
N GLY A 41 -18.27 60.18 30.47
CA GLY A 41 -18.83 59.51 29.31
C GLY A 41 -17.92 59.62 28.09
N SER A 42 -16.86 58.82 28.06
CA SER A 42 -16.01 58.65 26.89
C SER A 42 -16.72 57.71 25.93
N PRO A 43 -16.90 58.09 24.66
CA PRO A 43 -17.60 57.28 23.65
C PRO A 43 -16.92 55.92 23.43
N PHE A 44 -15.64 55.80 23.81
CA PHE A 44 -14.85 54.57 23.73
C PHE A 44 -15.28 53.46 24.71
N SER A 45 -15.85 53.79 25.88
CA SER A 45 -16.29 52.76 26.85
C SER A 45 -17.63 52.12 26.47
N MET A 46 -18.52 52.90 25.85
CA MET A 46 -19.74 52.41 25.22
C MET A 46 -19.40 51.53 24.01
N LEU A 47 -18.45 51.96 23.18
CA LEU A 47 -17.99 51.21 22.02
C LEU A 47 -17.45 49.83 22.41
N ASN A 48 -16.69 49.73 23.51
CA ASN A 48 -16.15 48.44 23.98
C ASN A 48 -17.22 47.48 24.51
N ARG A 49 -18.31 48.01 25.12
CA ARG A 49 -19.48 47.21 25.53
C ARG A 49 -20.34 46.81 24.34
N LEU A 50 -20.49 47.69 23.36
CA LEU A 50 -21.18 47.40 22.10
C LEU A 50 -20.43 46.35 21.28
N LEU A 51 -19.09 46.41 21.24
CA LEU A 51 -18.24 45.44 20.56
C LEU A 51 -18.31 44.07 21.26
N ALA A 52 -18.37 44.03 22.59
CA ALA A 52 -18.56 42.79 23.35
C ALA A 52 -19.96 42.17 23.14
N CYS A 53 -21.02 42.98 23.06
CA CYS A 53 -22.36 42.51 22.69
C CYS A 53 -22.43 42.05 21.22
N LEU A 54 -21.71 42.72 20.31
CA LEU A 54 -21.64 42.36 18.89
C LEU A 54 -20.88 41.06 18.66
N LEU A 55 -19.85 40.76 19.46
CA LEU A 55 -19.17 39.46 19.45
C LEU A 55 -20.02 38.34 20.09
N ALA A 56 -20.92 38.66 21.03
CA ALA A 56 -21.86 37.69 21.60
C ALA A 56 -23.04 37.36 20.67
N LEU A 57 -23.23 38.14 19.61
CA LEU A 57 -24.23 37.92 18.53
C LEU A 57 -23.66 37.13 17.34
N LEU A 58 -22.38 36.73 17.37
CA LEU A 58 -21.85 35.80 16.37
C LEU A 58 -22.58 34.46 16.52
N PRO A 59 -23.35 34.03 15.50
CA PRO A 59 -24.17 32.83 15.62
C PRO A 59 -23.27 31.61 15.80
N LEU A 60 -23.46 30.91 16.92
CA LEU A 60 -23.09 29.51 17.09
C LEU A 60 -23.86 28.68 16.05
N ALA A 61 -23.30 28.53 14.86
CA ALA A 61 -23.79 27.58 13.87
C ALA A 61 -22.64 26.88 13.16
N ALA A 62 -21.67 26.39 13.92
CA ALA A 62 -20.92 25.20 13.53
C ALA A 62 -21.75 23.95 13.89
N GLN A 63 -22.99 23.88 13.41
CA GLN A 63 -23.76 22.64 13.44
C GLN A 63 -23.09 21.73 12.40
N GLY A 64 -22.32 20.76 12.85
CA GLY A 64 -21.70 19.78 11.95
C GLY A 64 -22.78 19.07 11.16
N GLN A 65 -22.91 19.39 9.87
CA GLN A 65 -23.81 18.68 8.97
C GLN A 65 -23.42 17.21 8.99
N THR A 66 -24.38 16.33 9.24
CA THR A 66 -24.13 14.89 9.26
C THR A 66 -24.94 14.27 8.12
N ALA A 67 -24.24 13.68 7.16
CA ALA A 67 -24.85 12.85 6.14
C ALA A 67 -25.22 11.52 6.77
N ALA A 68 -26.51 11.17 6.74
CA ALA A 68 -27.02 9.90 7.23
C ALA A 68 -27.87 9.24 6.15
N GLY A 69 -27.83 7.91 6.11
CA GLY A 69 -28.58 7.14 5.12
C GLY A 69 -28.50 5.65 5.38
N ARG A 70 -29.09 4.88 4.46
CA ARG A 70 -29.08 3.42 4.48
C ARG A 70 -28.68 2.90 3.10
N VAL A 71 -27.85 1.87 3.08
CA VAL A 71 -27.36 1.20 1.87
C VAL A 71 -27.96 -0.21 1.81
N VAL A 72 -28.49 -0.56 0.65
CA VAL A 72 -29.16 -1.84 0.41
C VAL A 72 -28.71 -2.44 -0.92
N SER A 73 -28.83 -3.76 -1.08
CA SER A 73 -28.69 -4.39 -2.39
C SER A 73 -29.85 -3.95 -3.27
N GLN A 74 -29.56 -3.53 -4.49
CA GLN A 74 -30.56 -3.15 -5.47
C GLN A 74 -31.39 -4.35 -5.93
N THR A 75 -30.81 -5.56 -5.93
CA THR A 75 -31.45 -6.78 -6.40
C THR A 75 -32.36 -7.39 -5.33
N THR A 76 -31.86 -7.51 -4.10
CA THR A 76 -32.55 -8.23 -3.02
C THR A 76 -33.22 -7.32 -1.99
N GLY A 77 -32.88 -6.03 -1.96
CA GLY A 77 -33.34 -5.10 -0.93
C GLY A 77 -32.73 -5.35 0.46
N ALA A 78 -31.83 -6.33 0.59
CA ALA A 78 -31.16 -6.64 1.85
C ALA A 78 -30.18 -5.52 2.26
N PRO A 79 -29.97 -5.28 3.57
CA PRO A 79 -28.96 -4.33 4.03
C PRO A 79 -27.56 -4.76 3.59
N VAL A 80 -26.71 -3.79 3.22
CA VAL A 80 -25.30 -4.04 2.88
C VAL A 80 -24.43 -3.53 4.02
N PRO A 81 -23.99 -4.40 4.94
CA PRO A 81 -23.07 -4.01 6.01
C PRO A 81 -21.65 -3.76 5.49
N ASP A 82 -20.83 -3.06 6.27
CA ASP A 82 -19.42 -2.76 5.98
C ASP A 82 -19.12 -2.02 4.65
N ALA A 83 -20.15 -1.54 3.95
CA ALA A 83 -19.99 -0.65 2.80
C ALA A 83 -19.28 0.63 3.23
N THR A 84 -18.26 1.02 2.47
CA THR A 84 -17.48 2.23 2.71
C THR A 84 -18.21 3.42 2.10
N VAL A 85 -18.45 4.44 2.91
CA VAL A 85 -19.16 5.67 2.53
C VAL A 85 -18.21 6.85 2.74
N ARG A 86 -17.92 7.60 1.68
CA ARG A 86 -16.96 8.71 1.73
C ARG A 86 -17.40 9.87 0.87
N LEU A 87 -17.17 11.09 1.36
CA LEU A 87 -17.28 12.29 0.55
C LEU A 87 -16.04 12.42 -0.35
N GLU A 88 -16.21 12.56 -1.67
CA GLU A 88 -15.03 12.68 -2.54
C GLU A 88 -14.23 13.94 -2.21
N GLY A 89 -12.90 13.84 -2.32
CA GLY A 89 -11.99 14.91 -1.93
C GLY A 89 -11.73 15.04 -0.42
N GLN A 90 -12.51 14.37 0.45
CA GLN A 90 -12.22 14.33 1.88
C GLN A 90 -11.51 13.03 2.32
N PRO A 91 -10.55 13.13 3.26
CA PRO A 91 -9.85 11.96 3.80
C PRO A 91 -10.72 11.15 4.77
N ALA A 92 -11.74 11.76 5.37
CA ALA A 92 -12.65 11.11 6.30
C ALA A 92 -13.77 10.36 5.57
N GLY A 93 -14.04 9.12 6.00
CA GLY A 93 -15.14 8.28 5.55
C GLY A 93 -15.68 7.45 6.72
N THR A 94 -16.82 6.81 6.52
CA THR A 94 -17.47 5.95 7.51
C THR A 94 -17.81 4.60 6.87
N ARG A 95 -18.25 3.65 7.69
CA ARG A 95 -18.78 2.36 7.23
C ARG A 95 -20.23 2.23 7.63
N THR A 96 -20.97 1.42 6.86
CA THR A 96 -22.32 1.02 7.21
C THR A 96 -22.32 -0.04 8.31
N ASP A 97 -23.32 0.00 9.19
CA ASP A 97 -23.55 -1.00 10.24
C ASP A 97 -24.27 -2.25 9.71
N GLU A 98 -24.60 -3.19 10.62
CA GLU A 98 -25.32 -4.44 10.30
C GLU A 98 -26.68 -4.21 9.62
N ASP A 99 -27.33 -3.07 9.89
CA ASP A 99 -28.60 -2.67 9.27
C ASP A 99 -28.40 -1.91 7.94
N GLY A 100 -27.15 -1.74 7.50
CA GLY A 100 -26.75 -0.97 6.32
C GLY A 100 -26.79 0.55 6.54
N ARG A 101 -26.94 1.05 7.77
CA ARG A 101 -27.03 2.48 8.06
C ARG A 101 -25.65 3.10 8.23
N PHE A 102 -25.50 4.35 7.84
CA PHE A 102 -24.28 5.12 8.04
C PHE A 102 -24.55 6.51 8.59
N ARG A 103 -23.55 7.08 9.25
CA ARG A 103 -23.50 8.49 9.66
C ARG A 103 -22.10 9.02 9.40
N LEU A 104 -21.99 10.08 8.60
CA LEU A 104 -20.75 10.73 8.22
C LEU A 104 -20.84 12.23 8.52
N PRO A 105 -20.01 12.77 9.43
CA PRO A 105 -19.87 14.22 9.58
C PRO A 105 -19.29 14.82 8.29
N VAL A 106 -20.00 15.78 7.71
CA VAL A 106 -19.69 16.45 6.42
C VAL A 106 -19.68 17.98 6.59
N SER A 107 -19.16 18.48 7.72
CA SER A 107 -19.12 19.91 8.03
C SER A 107 -18.54 20.74 6.88
N GLY A 108 -19.33 21.68 6.35
CA GLY A 108 -18.92 22.58 5.28
C GLY A 108 -18.98 21.99 3.86
N ALA A 109 -19.56 20.79 3.69
CA ALA A 109 -19.81 20.23 2.37
C ALA A 109 -21.00 20.91 1.68
N ALA A 110 -20.88 21.18 0.39
CA ALA A 110 -22.00 21.65 -0.42
C ALA A 110 -23.09 20.56 -0.51
N PRO A 111 -24.39 20.93 -0.63
CA PRO A 111 -25.47 19.95 -0.80
C PRO A 111 -25.28 19.01 -1.99
N ASP A 112 -24.60 19.45 -3.04
CA ASP A 112 -24.35 18.63 -4.24
C ASP A 112 -22.99 17.91 -4.20
N ALA A 113 -22.31 17.92 -3.04
CA ALA A 113 -21.04 17.24 -2.91
C ALA A 113 -21.21 15.72 -3.13
N PRO A 114 -20.36 15.10 -3.96
CA PRO A 114 -20.50 13.69 -4.31
C PRO A 114 -20.11 12.78 -3.14
N LEU A 115 -21.06 11.97 -2.70
CA LEU A 115 -20.88 10.90 -1.73
C LEU A 115 -20.72 9.58 -2.47
N ARG A 116 -19.51 9.01 -2.41
CA ARG A 116 -19.20 7.73 -3.02
C ARG A 116 -19.39 6.60 -2.02
N ILE A 117 -20.16 5.59 -2.41
CA ILE A 117 -20.47 4.40 -1.64
C ILE A 117 -19.91 3.19 -2.40
N SER A 118 -19.15 2.34 -1.72
CA SER A 118 -18.54 1.15 -2.33
C SER A 118 -18.45 -0.01 -1.37
N HIS A 119 -18.70 -1.22 -1.87
CA HIS A 119 -18.54 -2.48 -1.16
C HIS A 119 -18.01 -3.55 -2.14
N LEU A 120 -17.26 -4.54 -1.63
CA LEU A 120 -16.80 -5.65 -2.46
C LEU A 120 -18.00 -6.47 -2.96
N GLY A 121 -18.04 -6.83 -4.24
CA GLY A 121 -19.22 -7.51 -4.82
C GLY A 121 -20.32 -6.58 -5.35
N TYR A 122 -20.13 -5.27 -5.29
CA TYR A 122 -21.11 -4.28 -5.74
C TYR A 122 -20.46 -3.21 -6.63
N GLU A 123 -21.25 -2.63 -7.53
CA GLU A 123 -20.86 -1.44 -8.28
C GLU A 123 -20.77 -0.24 -7.34
N ALA A 124 -19.66 0.50 -7.39
CA ALA A 124 -19.53 1.73 -6.61
C ALA A 124 -20.49 2.79 -7.15
N ARG A 125 -21.29 3.39 -6.26
CA ARG A 125 -22.28 4.39 -6.62
C ARG A 125 -21.93 5.74 -6.01
N THR A 126 -22.00 6.79 -6.80
CA THR A 126 -21.85 8.18 -6.33
C THR A 126 -23.22 8.86 -6.33
N VAL A 127 -23.58 9.44 -5.19
CA VAL A 127 -24.84 10.18 -5.02
C VAL A 127 -24.54 11.55 -4.39
N PRO A 128 -25.17 12.65 -4.84
CA PRO A 128 -25.02 13.93 -4.17
C PRO A 128 -25.68 13.91 -2.79
N LEU A 129 -25.15 14.67 -1.83
CA LEU A 129 -25.70 14.73 -0.47
C LEU A 129 -27.17 15.15 -0.43
N SER A 130 -27.61 15.98 -1.38
CA SER A 130 -28.99 16.47 -1.54
C SER A 130 -30.00 15.37 -1.88
N GLN A 131 -29.52 14.21 -2.38
CA GLN A 131 -30.36 13.05 -2.71
C GLN A 131 -30.40 12.00 -1.59
N LEU A 132 -29.80 12.28 -0.42
CA LEU A 132 -29.88 11.40 0.73
C LEU A 132 -31.27 11.45 1.38
N GLY A 133 -31.88 10.28 1.58
CA GLY A 133 -33.19 10.12 2.23
C GLY A 133 -33.73 8.71 1.96
N PRO A 134 -34.06 8.37 0.71
CA PRO A 134 -34.31 7.00 0.31
C PRO A 134 -33.09 6.09 0.51
N PRO A 135 -33.27 4.78 0.70
CA PRO A 135 -32.16 3.82 0.69
C PRO A 135 -31.39 3.88 -0.63
N VAL A 136 -30.07 3.93 -0.54
CA VAL A 136 -29.20 3.89 -1.71
C VAL A 136 -28.96 2.43 -2.10
N GLY A 137 -29.55 2.03 -3.23
CA GLY A 137 -29.34 0.72 -3.81
C GLY A 137 -27.97 0.60 -4.48
N LEU A 138 -27.20 -0.45 -4.14
CA LEU A 138 -26.01 -0.84 -4.87
C LEU A 138 -26.34 -2.02 -5.79
N ALA A 139 -25.99 -1.90 -7.07
CA ALA A 139 -26.09 -3.00 -8.01
C ALA A 139 -25.04 -4.06 -7.66
N GLU A 140 -25.46 -5.32 -7.56
CA GLU A 140 -24.55 -6.43 -7.40
C GLU A 140 -23.72 -6.58 -8.68
N VAL A 141 -22.40 -6.62 -8.52
CA VAL A 141 -21.48 -6.93 -9.61
C VAL A 141 -20.83 -8.25 -9.26
N ALA A 142 -21.11 -9.25 -10.08
CA ALA A 142 -20.33 -10.48 -10.05
C ALA A 142 -18.89 -10.13 -10.43
N TYR A 143 -18.05 -9.89 -9.43
CA TYR A 143 -16.60 -9.94 -9.60
C TYR A 143 -16.27 -11.41 -9.91
N GLN A 144 -16.34 -11.77 -11.19
CA GLN A 144 -15.45 -12.81 -11.69
C GLN A 144 -14.07 -12.26 -11.39
N ILE A 145 -13.32 -12.97 -10.54
CA ILE A 145 -11.92 -12.64 -10.29
C ILE A 145 -11.26 -12.76 -11.65
N GLY A 146 -11.14 -11.65 -12.36
CA GLY A 146 -10.38 -11.57 -13.58
C GLY A 146 -8.98 -11.90 -13.15
N GLU A 147 -8.54 -13.12 -13.48
CA GLU A 147 -7.14 -13.42 -13.66
C GLU A 147 -6.55 -12.19 -14.35
N VAL A 148 -5.63 -11.52 -13.66
CA VAL A 148 -5.11 -10.23 -14.11
C VAL A 148 -4.65 -10.43 -15.55
N SER A 149 -5.41 -9.88 -16.50
CA SER A 149 -4.96 -9.69 -17.87
C SER A 149 -3.91 -8.58 -17.82
N VAL A 150 -2.77 -8.91 -17.21
CA VAL A 150 -1.52 -8.23 -17.49
C VAL A 150 -1.35 -8.51 -18.97
N THR A 151 -1.66 -7.50 -19.78
CA THR A 151 -1.47 -7.44 -21.23
C THR A 151 -0.33 -8.37 -21.61
N TYR A 152 -0.60 -9.46 -22.33
CA TYR A 152 0.35 -10.56 -22.46
C TYR A 152 1.71 -10.11 -23.05
N GLU A 153 1.70 -9.08 -23.93
CA GLU A 153 2.91 -8.38 -24.40
C GLU A 153 3.80 -7.82 -23.27
N ARG A 154 3.19 -7.41 -22.15
CA ARG A 154 3.88 -6.85 -20.99
C ARG A 154 4.63 -7.93 -20.23
N LEU A 155 4.11 -9.16 -20.13
CA LEU A 155 4.80 -10.28 -19.46
C LEU A 155 6.11 -10.63 -20.19
N ARG A 156 6.05 -10.76 -21.52
CA ARG A 156 7.26 -10.96 -22.33
C ARG A 156 8.27 -9.84 -22.12
N THR A 157 7.81 -8.60 -22.14
CA THR A 157 8.67 -7.42 -21.91
C THR A 157 9.30 -7.42 -20.50
N LEU A 158 8.61 -7.97 -19.50
CA LEU A 158 9.19 -8.16 -18.16
C LEU A 158 10.34 -9.16 -18.19
N LEU A 159 10.23 -10.25 -18.95
CA LEU A 159 11.31 -11.24 -19.07
C LEU A 159 12.58 -10.68 -19.74
N LEU A 160 12.45 -9.76 -20.70
CA LEU A 160 13.54 -9.17 -21.51
C LEU A 160 14.49 -8.26 -20.71
N ARG A 161 14.99 -8.74 -19.58
CA ARG A 161 15.98 -8.10 -18.72
C ARG A 161 16.95 -9.14 -18.19
N GLU A 162 17.96 -8.68 -17.45
CA GLU A 162 18.84 -9.57 -16.71
C GLU A 162 18.18 -9.98 -15.39
N TRP A 163 18.21 -11.29 -15.12
CA TRP A 163 17.70 -11.90 -13.91
C TRP A 163 18.84 -12.59 -13.17
N LYS A 164 18.75 -12.59 -11.84
CA LYS A 164 19.60 -13.39 -10.96
C LYS A 164 18.73 -14.21 -10.03
N ILE A 165 19.26 -15.31 -9.53
CA ILE A 165 18.58 -16.13 -8.52
C ILE A 165 18.49 -15.31 -7.23
N ASP A 166 17.32 -15.29 -6.61
CA ASP A 166 17.15 -14.70 -5.28
C ASP A 166 18.05 -15.43 -4.27
N PRO A 167 18.79 -14.73 -3.39
CA PRO A 167 19.67 -15.39 -2.43
C PRO A 167 18.98 -16.46 -1.58
N GLY A 168 17.71 -16.28 -1.22
CA GLY A 168 16.91 -17.25 -0.49
C GLY A 168 16.52 -18.48 -1.32
N SER A 169 16.55 -18.37 -2.65
CA SER A 169 16.22 -19.44 -3.58
C SER A 169 17.43 -20.25 -4.08
N VAL A 170 18.67 -19.86 -3.77
CA VAL A 170 19.89 -20.54 -4.27
C VAL A 170 19.94 -22.02 -3.87
N ILE A 171 19.53 -22.35 -2.64
CA ILE A 171 19.50 -23.73 -2.16
C ILE A 171 18.46 -24.53 -2.95
N ALA A 172 17.23 -24.03 -3.06
CA ALA A 172 16.14 -24.66 -3.79
C ALA A 172 16.52 -24.95 -5.26
N VAL A 173 17.08 -23.96 -5.96
CA VAL A 173 17.53 -24.11 -7.35
C VAL A 173 18.62 -25.19 -7.47
N THR A 174 19.56 -25.21 -6.53
CA THR A 174 20.64 -26.21 -6.52
C THR A 174 20.08 -27.62 -6.34
N ASP A 175 19.17 -27.80 -5.38
CA ASP A 175 18.60 -29.11 -5.05
C ASP A 175 17.69 -29.60 -6.19
N ASN A 176 16.90 -28.70 -6.80
CA ASN A 176 16.10 -28.99 -7.99
C ASN A 176 16.96 -29.44 -9.18
N TYR A 177 18.08 -28.74 -9.41
CA TYR A 177 19.02 -29.11 -10.48
C TYR A 177 19.63 -30.49 -10.25
N ILE A 178 20.12 -30.78 -9.03
CA ILE A 178 20.68 -32.10 -8.69
C ILE A 178 19.61 -33.19 -8.83
N ALA A 179 18.37 -32.92 -8.38
CA ALA A 179 17.27 -33.85 -8.51
C ALA A 179 16.94 -34.15 -9.99
N HIS A 180 16.97 -33.14 -10.86
CA HIS A 180 16.79 -33.35 -12.30
C HIS A 180 17.95 -34.13 -12.94
N VAL A 181 19.20 -33.82 -12.58
CA VAL A 181 20.36 -34.61 -13.06
C VAL A 181 20.23 -36.06 -12.60
N ARG A 182 19.74 -36.32 -11.38
CA ARG A 182 19.55 -37.68 -10.87
C ARG A 182 18.54 -38.51 -11.67
N GLU A 183 17.57 -37.87 -12.33
CA GLU A 183 16.61 -38.55 -13.22
C GLU A 183 17.30 -39.13 -14.47
N THR A 184 18.41 -38.53 -14.91
CA THR A 184 19.11 -38.91 -16.15
C THR A 184 20.45 -39.61 -15.89
N ASP A 185 21.19 -39.18 -14.86
CA ASP A 185 22.50 -39.71 -14.49
C ASP A 185 22.70 -39.65 -12.96
N THR A 186 22.49 -40.80 -12.31
CA THR A 186 22.62 -40.95 -10.85
C THR A 186 24.07 -40.79 -10.36
N LEU A 187 25.07 -41.19 -11.16
CA LEU A 187 26.48 -41.08 -10.81
C LEU A 187 26.96 -39.62 -10.89
N GLN A 188 26.53 -38.90 -11.92
CA GLN A 188 26.80 -37.47 -12.04
C GLN A 188 26.12 -36.69 -10.90
N ALA A 189 24.86 -37.02 -10.56
CA ALA A 189 24.18 -36.41 -9.42
C ALA A 189 24.93 -36.63 -8.10
N ALA A 190 25.45 -37.83 -7.85
CA ALA A 190 26.26 -38.13 -6.67
C ALA A 190 27.54 -37.29 -6.61
N LYS A 191 28.21 -37.06 -7.75
CA LYS A 191 29.38 -36.16 -7.84
C LYS A 191 29.01 -34.71 -7.54
N LEU A 192 27.85 -34.24 -8.00
CA LEU A 192 27.37 -32.88 -7.73
C LEU A 192 27.06 -32.68 -6.24
N LEU A 193 26.50 -33.69 -5.56
CA LEU A 193 26.26 -33.66 -4.12
C LEU A 193 27.53 -33.42 -3.29
N GLN A 194 28.67 -33.96 -3.74
CA GLN A 194 29.97 -33.72 -3.09
C GLN A 194 30.53 -32.30 -3.32
N ARG A 195 29.98 -31.54 -4.28
CA ARG A 195 30.47 -30.20 -4.68
C ARG A 195 29.40 -29.11 -4.54
N THR A 196 28.41 -29.31 -3.67
CA THR A 196 27.25 -28.43 -3.49
C THR A 196 27.61 -26.98 -3.18
N SER A 197 28.63 -26.72 -2.35
CA SER A 197 29.06 -25.34 -2.04
C SER A 197 29.53 -24.57 -3.28
N GLY A 198 30.33 -25.21 -4.14
CA GLY A 198 30.78 -24.59 -5.40
C GLY A 198 29.64 -24.41 -6.38
N LEU A 199 28.71 -25.37 -6.44
CA LEU A 199 27.52 -25.29 -7.27
C LEU A 199 26.58 -24.15 -6.83
N ARG A 200 26.37 -23.97 -5.53
CA ARG A 200 25.61 -22.86 -4.95
C ARG A 200 26.25 -21.51 -5.26
N ALA A 201 27.57 -21.39 -5.14
CA ALA A 201 28.28 -20.18 -5.50
C ALA A 201 28.16 -19.86 -7.00
N ALA A 202 28.19 -20.89 -7.85
CA ALA A 202 27.96 -20.74 -9.29
C ALA A 202 26.53 -20.26 -9.57
N PHE A 203 25.50 -20.84 -8.95
CA PHE A 203 24.12 -20.39 -9.11
C PHE A 203 23.88 -18.98 -8.55
N ALA A 204 24.42 -18.65 -7.38
CA ALA A 204 24.29 -17.32 -6.79
C ALA A 204 24.91 -16.20 -7.66
N SER A 205 25.92 -16.53 -8.46
CA SER A 205 26.56 -15.60 -9.40
C SER A 205 25.99 -15.66 -10.81
N ALA A 206 25.08 -16.60 -11.10
CA ALA A 206 24.51 -16.79 -12.41
C ALA A 206 23.60 -15.61 -12.80
N ARG A 207 23.77 -15.13 -14.03
CA ARG A 207 22.90 -14.13 -14.65
C ARG A 207 22.20 -14.73 -15.85
N LEU A 208 20.87 -14.65 -15.88
CA LEU A 208 20.05 -15.10 -16.99
C LEU A 208 19.56 -13.89 -17.77
N VAL A 209 19.86 -13.85 -19.07
CA VAL A 209 19.42 -12.79 -19.96
C VAL A 209 18.50 -13.40 -21.01
N PHE A 210 17.23 -13.03 -20.98
CA PHE A 210 16.24 -13.44 -21.98
C PHE A 210 16.27 -12.44 -23.13
N LEU A 211 16.52 -12.94 -24.34
CA LEU A 211 16.60 -12.11 -25.54
C LEU A 211 15.33 -12.22 -26.40
N PRO A 212 14.96 -11.16 -27.15
CA PRO A 212 13.75 -11.14 -27.96
C PRO A 212 13.67 -12.21 -29.05
N ASN A 213 14.78 -12.86 -29.38
CA ASN A 213 14.86 -13.93 -30.37
C ASN A 213 14.66 -15.33 -29.76
N GLY A 214 14.16 -15.43 -28.52
CA GLY A 214 13.97 -16.72 -27.84
C GLY A 214 15.27 -17.34 -27.34
N THR A 215 16.36 -16.59 -27.21
CA THR A 215 17.62 -17.09 -26.62
C THR A 215 17.75 -16.68 -25.16
N VAL A 216 18.05 -17.63 -24.27
CA VAL A 216 18.53 -17.35 -22.90
C VAL A 216 20.05 -17.45 -22.92
N LYS A 217 20.72 -16.35 -22.61
CA LYS A 217 22.14 -16.37 -22.31
C LYS A 217 22.29 -16.51 -20.81
N THR A 218 22.89 -17.61 -20.37
CA THR A 218 23.38 -17.70 -18.99
C THR A 218 24.82 -17.22 -18.97
N LYS A 219 25.09 -16.11 -18.29
CA LYS A 219 26.46 -15.62 -18.08
C LYS A 219 26.97 -16.23 -16.78
N TRP A 220 27.78 -17.29 -16.89
CA TRP A 220 28.57 -17.79 -15.77
C TRP A 220 29.97 -17.16 -15.89
N MET A 221 30.66 -16.98 -14.76
CA MET A 221 32.07 -16.56 -14.78
C MET A 221 32.99 -17.56 -15.52
N LEU A 222 32.57 -18.81 -15.75
CA LEU A 222 33.44 -19.88 -16.26
C LEU A 222 32.87 -20.66 -17.48
N PHE A 223 31.59 -20.52 -17.83
CA PHE A 223 30.96 -21.24 -18.95
C PHE A 223 29.80 -20.43 -19.56
N SER A 224 29.76 -20.32 -20.89
CA SER A 224 28.58 -19.78 -21.57
C SER A 224 27.71 -20.94 -22.05
N ALA A 225 26.62 -21.23 -21.35
CA ALA A 225 25.56 -22.05 -21.90
C ALA A 225 24.54 -21.15 -22.62
N ARG A 226 24.13 -21.58 -23.82
CA ARG A 226 23.02 -20.98 -24.56
C ARG A 226 21.89 -21.98 -24.52
N SER A 227 20.73 -21.50 -24.06
CA SER A 227 19.48 -22.25 -24.12
C SER A 227 18.51 -21.45 -24.97
N GLN A 228 17.53 -22.12 -25.57
CA GLN A 228 16.37 -21.44 -26.12
C GLN A 228 15.27 -21.35 -25.06
N TRP A 229 14.47 -20.30 -25.12
CA TRP A 229 13.25 -20.17 -24.34
C TRP A 229 12.07 -19.81 -25.22
N GLU A 230 10.91 -20.28 -24.80
CA GLU A 230 9.62 -19.91 -25.35
C GLU A 230 8.64 -19.76 -24.19
N LEU A 231 7.94 -18.64 -24.14
CA LEU A 231 6.90 -18.38 -23.15
C LEU A 231 5.55 -18.64 -23.83
N ASP A 232 4.85 -19.67 -23.40
CA ASP A 232 3.42 -19.82 -23.69
C ASP A 232 2.66 -18.92 -22.70
N GLU A 233 2.22 -17.78 -23.22
CA GLU A 233 1.50 -16.76 -22.47
C GLU A 233 0.11 -17.24 -22.03
N ALA A 234 -0.53 -18.13 -22.80
CA ALA A 234 -1.86 -18.65 -22.51
C ALA A 234 -1.82 -19.72 -21.41
N GLN A 235 -0.80 -20.57 -21.42
CA GLN A 235 -0.61 -21.63 -20.42
C GLN A 235 0.24 -21.19 -19.23
N ARG A 236 0.82 -19.98 -19.27
CA ARG A 236 1.84 -19.50 -18.31
C ARG A 236 3.00 -20.48 -18.17
N THR A 237 3.42 -21.10 -19.26
CA THR A 237 4.54 -22.05 -19.24
C THR A 237 5.76 -21.45 -19.91
N LEU A 238 6.91 -21.64 -19.28
CA LEU A 238 8.20 -21.26 -19.81
C LEU A 238 8.92 -22.55 -20.20
N HIS A 239 9.09 -22.73 -21.50
CA HIS A 239 9.87 -23.82 -22.06
C HIS A 239 11.32 -23.37 -22.16
N LEU A 240 12.24 -24.11 -21.54
CA LEU A 240 13.67 -23.94 -21.75
C LEU A 240 14.23 -25.16 -22.48
N VAL A 241 14.89 -24.94 -23.61
CA VAL A 241 15.62 -25.98 -24.33
C VAL A 241 17.11 -25.76 -24.13
N GLY A 242 17.72 -26.64 -23.34
CA GLY A 242 19.16 -26.62 -23.09
C GLY A 242 19.98 -27.02 -24.32
N PRO A 243 21.30 -26.77 -24.31
CA PRO A 243 22.19 -26.97 -25.47
C PRO A 243 22.32 -28.42 -25.96
N LYS A 244 21.88 -29.41 -25.17
CA LYS A 244 21.83 -30.84 -25.56
C LYS A 244 20.42 -31.32 -25.95
N GLY A 245 19.48 -30.40 -26.21
CA GLY A 245 18.08 -30.75 -26.46
C GLY A 245 17.30 -31.14 -25.20
N ALA A 246 17.89 -30.99 -24.01
CA ALA A 246 17.19 -31.18 -22.75
C ALA A 246 16.14 -30.08 -22.59
N ALA A 247 14.88 -30.41 -22.83
CA ALA A 247 13.75 -29.52 -22.66
C ALA A 247 13.25 -29.61 -21.22
N GLY A 248 13.20 -28.47 -20.53
CA GLY A 248 12.55 -28.31 -19.23
C GLY A 248 11.37 -27.37 -19.36
N THR A 249 10.19 -27.83 -18.99
CA THR A 249 9.00 -26.97 -18.88
C THR A 249 8.82 -26.54 -17.43
N MET A 250 8.66 -25.24 -17.23
CA MET A 250 8.40 -24.65 -15.92
C MET A 250 7.11 -23.85 -15.98
N THR A 251 6.34 -23.86 -14.91
CA THR A 251 5.13 -23.04 -14.77
C THR A 251 5.52 -21.71 -14.15
N VAL A 252 5.13 -20.60 -14.80
CA VAL A 252 5.32 -19.24 -14.28
C VAL A 252 4.22 -18.95 -13.26
N VAL A 253 4.60 -19.01 -11.98
CA VAL A 253 3.68 -18.76 -10.85
C VAL A 253 3.45 -17.26 -10.65
N GLU A 254 4.51 -16.47 -10.78
CA GLU A 254 4.47 -15.02 -10.63
C GLU A 254 5.47 -14.36 -11.59
N LEU A 255 5.06 -13.30 -12.28
CA LEU A 255 5.95 -12.48 -13.10
C LEU A 255 5.58 -11.00 -12.95
N THR A 256 6.43 -10.26 -12.24
CA THR A 256 6.28 -8.82 -11.98
C THR A 256 7.55 -8.08 -12.37
N ALA A 257 7.55 -6.75 -12.23
CA ALA A 257 8.74 -5.94 -12.47
C ALA A 257 9.93 -6.30 -11.57
N ASN A 258 9.67 -6.90 -10.40
CA ASN A 258 10.68 -7.13 -9.37
C ASN A 258 10.91 -8.60 -9.05
N ARG A 259 10.13 -9.50 -9.65
CA ARG A 259 10.13 -10.92 -9.26
C ARG A 259 9.65 -11.81 -10.40
N LEU A 260 10.35 -12.91 -10.59
CA LEU A 260 9.94 -14.03 -11.43
C LEU A 260 9.97 -15.27 -10.54
N VAL A 261 8.82 -15.95 -10.42
CA VAL A 261 8.68 -17.18 -9.65
C VAL A 261 8.26 -18.29 -10.60
N VAL A 262 9.04 -19.35 -10.65
CA VAL A 262 8.77 -20.52 -11.49
C VAL A 262 8.68 -21.78 -10.64
N SER A 263 7.83 -22.71 -11.07
CA SER A 263 7.66 -24.02 -10.46
C SER A 263 7.91 -25.11 -11.49
N SER A 264 8.35 -26.28 -11.04
CA SER A 264 8.59 -27.42 -11.93
C SER A 264 7.25 -28.01 -12.39
N THR A 265 7.05 -28.10 -13.70
CA THR A 265 5.83 -28.71 -14.26
C THR A 265 5.81 -30.23 -14.05
N THR A 266 6.97 -30.88 -13.99
CA THR A 266 7.09 -32.33 -13.79
C THR A 266 7.03 -32.75 -12.32
N ASN A 267 7.34 -31.83 -11.38
CA ASN A 267 7.27 -32.10 -9.96
C ASN A 267 6.87 -30.84 -9.17
N PRO A 268 5.55 -30.59 -9.02
CA PRO A 268 5.03 -29.39 -8.37
C PRO A 268 5.28 -29.33 -6.85
N GLU A 269 5.70 -30.43 -6.23
CA GLU A 269 6.10 -30.46 -4.81
C GLU A 269 7.49 -29.84 -4.58
N ARG A 270 8.27 -29.62 -5.64
CA ARG A 270 9.55 -28.93 -5.54
C ARG A 270 9.34 -27.49 -5.13
N GLN A 271 10.28 -26.98 -4.32
CA GLN A 271 10.27 -25.58 -3.94
C GLN A 271 10.36 -24.69 -5.18
N ASN A 272 9.50 -23.68 -5.20
CA ASN A 272 9.50 -22.67 -6.26
C ASN A 272 10.84 -21.96 -6.32
N GLU A 273 11.30 -21.71 -7.54
CA GLU A 273 12.51 -20.97 -7.79
C GLU A 273 12.16 -19.49 -7.98
N VAL A 274 12.85 -18.64 -7.23
CA VAL A 274 12.62 -17.20 -7.23
C VAL A 274 13.82 -16.50 -7.87
N TYR A 275 13.52 -15.63 -8.81
CA TYR A 275 14.46 -14.79 -9.52
C TYR A 275 14.08 -13.33 -9.33
N ILE A 276 15.09 -12.47 -9.24
CA ILE A 276 14.95 -11.02 -9.08
C ILE A 276 15.75 -10.29 -10.17
N PRO A 277 15.38 -9.05 -10.52
CA PRO A 277 16.15 -8.25 -11.45
C PRO A 277 17.61 -8.12 -11.00
N ALA A 278 18.48 -8.28 -11.97
CA ALA A 278 19.89 -8.06 -11.83
C ALA A 278 20.15 -6.59 -12.18
N ASN A 279 19.92 -5.68 -11.22
CA ASN A 279 20.18 -4.24 -11.37
C ASN A 279 21.53 -3.95 -12.04
#